data_AF-A0A7V8E013-F1
#
_entry.id   AF-A0A7V8E013-F1
#
_cell.length_a   1.000
_cell.length_b   1.000
_cell.length_c   1.000
_cell.angle_alpha   90.00
_cell.angle_beta   90.00
_cell.angle_gamma   90.00
#
_symmetry.space_group_name_H-M   'P 1'
#
loop_
_entity.id
_entity.type
_entity.pdbx_description
1 polymer ?
#
loop_
_entity_poly.entity_id
_entity_poly.type
_entity_poly.pdbx_seq_one_letter_code
_entity_poly.pdbx_strand_id
1 'polypeptide(L)'
;MRKKGFTLIELLVVIAIIGILAALLLPALAAARKSSRKTDCKNSLKQIGIYFAMYSSQYREYPAVGAATWFGMLWKTPLAQDGNLFRCAVVGKAGTGTHYKGITGAGSYTPTGMGTYTWTSTGLTDSAPADLPIACDDDQAGIPNHGNGDDRNILFFQGRVDVFAMGSPIELAASALLGTTSSGWAAPAGIK
;
A
#
# COMPACT_ATOMS: atom_id res chain seq x y z
N MET A 1 27.49 -5.39 58.56
CA MET A 1 27.08 -6.07 57.30
C MET A 1 28.11 -5.73 56.22
N ARG A 2 28.83 -6.72 55.69
CA ARG A 2 29.94 -6.51 54.76
C ARG A 2 29.36 -6.38 53.34
N LYS A 3 29.39 -5.18 52.74
CA LYS A 3 28.99 -4.98 51.34
C LYS A 3 30.01 -5.69 50.45
N LYS A 4 29.59 -6.69 49.66
CA LYS A 4 30.43 -7.28 48.61
C LYS A 4 30.64 -6.20 47.53
N GLY A 5 31.89 -5.79 47.31
CA GLY A 5 32.23 -4.88 46.22
C GLY A 5 32.14 -5.60 44.89
N PHE A 6 31.52 -4.97 43.91
CA PHE A 6 31.43 -5.48 42.54
C PHE A 6 32.82 -5.38 41.89
N THR A 7 33.31 -6.46 41.30
CA THR A 7 34.59 -6.44 40.59
C THR A 7 34.42 -5.81 39.21
N LEU A 8 35.42 -5.08 38.72
CA LEU A 8 35.42 -4.53 37.35
C LEU A 8 35.20 -5.62 36.29
N ILE A 9 35.70 -6.83 36.55
CA ILE A 9 35.55 -8.00 35.68
C ILE A 9 34.10 -8.48 35.59
N GLU A 10 33.35 -8.51 36.70
CA GLU A 10 31.94 -8.89 36.69
C GLU A 10 31.10 -7.92 35.86
N LEU A 11 31.40 -6.62 35.93
CA LEU A 11 30.72 -5.61 35.11
C LEU A 11 31.05 -5.75 33.63
N LEU A 12 32.33 -6.01 33.33
CA LEU A 12 32.83 -6.10 31.97
C LEU A 12 32.26 -7.31 31.22
N VAL A 13 32.11 -8.46 31.89
CA VAL A 13 31.47 -9.65 31.29
C VAL A 13 30.01 -9.40 30.95
N VAL A 14 29.26 -8.71 31.82
CA VAL A 14 27.84 -8.44 31.60
C VAL A 14 27.62 -7.55 30.38
N ILE A 15 28.38 -6.45 30.27
CA ILE A 15 28.26 -5.57 29.09
C ILE A 15 28.70 -6.28 27.81
N ALA A 16 29.69 -7.17 27.88
CA ALA A 16 30.12 -7.96 26.72
C ALA A 16 29.00 -8.90 26.24
N ILE A 17 28.33 -9.59 27.15
CA ILE A 17 27.20 -10.47 26.82
C ILE A 17 26.03 -9.66 26.24
N ILE A 18 25.66 -8.52 26.85
CA ILE A 18 24.61 -7.65 26.32
C ILE A 18 24.96 -7.14 24.92
N GLY A 19 26.22 -6.77 24.69
CA GLY A 19 26.71 -6.33 23.38
C GLY A 19 26.58 -7.40 22.29
N ILE A 20 26.95 -8.65 22.60
CA ILE A 20 26.81 -9.79 21.69
C ILE A 20 25.33 -10.04 21.37
N LEU A 21 24.46 -10.08 22.39
CA LEU A 21 23.02 -10.30 22.20
C LEU A 21 22.40 -9.18 21.36
N ALA A 22 22.74 -7.91 21.65
CA ALA A 22 22.21 -6.76 20.90
C ALA A 22 22.68 -6.74 19.44
N ALA A 23 23.95 -7.10 19.17
CA ALA A 23 24.50 -7.16 17.81
C ALA A 23 23.75 -8.18 16.93
N LEU A 24 23.32 -9.31 17.50
CA LEU A 24 22.52 -10.31 16.78
C LEU A 24 21.06 -9.86 16.57
N LEU A 25 20.52 -9.01 17.45
CA LEU A 25 19.13 -8.55 17.39
C LEU A 25 18.90 -7.37 16.43
N LEU A 26 19.87 -6.48 16.26
CA LEU A 26 19.75 -5.29 15.40
C LEU A 26 19.33 -5.59 13.95
N PRO A 27 19.98 -6.51 13.21
CA PRO A 27 19.59 -6.81 11.82
C PRO A 27 18.18 -7.44 11.75
N ALA A 28 17.83 -8.29 12.72
CA ALA A 28 16.51 -8.91 12.79
C ALA A 28 15.40 -7.86 13.00
N LEU A 29 15.63 -6.86 13.85
CA LEU A 29 14.68 -5.78 14.12
C LEU A 29 14.44 -4.91 12.88
N ALA A 30 15.47 -4.65 12.08
CA ALA A 30 15.33 -3.88 10.84
C ALA A 30 14.44 -4.61 9.81
N ALA A 31 14.63 -5.93 9.66
CA ALA A 31 13.80 -6.77 8.79
C ALA A 31 12.34 -6.85 9.29
N ALA A 32 12.14 -7.00 10.60
CA ALA A 32 10.80 -7.02 11.20
C ALA A 32 10.04 -5.72 10.94
N ARG A 33 10.69 -4.57 11.11
CA ARG A 33 10.09 -3.25 10.80
C ARG A 33 9.74 -3.11 9.32
N LYS A 34 10.55 -3.68 8.42
CA LYS A 34 10.26 -3.70 6.97
C LYS A 34 9.00 -4.50 6.67
N SER A 35 8.86 -5.69 7.26
CA SER A 35 7.68 -6.54 7.12
C SER A 35 6.41 -5.91 7.70
N SER A 36 6.51 -5.23 8.84
CA SER A 36 5.40 -4.48 9.44
C SER A 36 4.85 -3.45 8.46
N ARG A 37 5.72 -2.59 7.91
CA ARG A 37 5.31 -1.56 6.94
C ARG A 37 4.60 -2.18 5.73
N LYS A 38 5.11 -3.30 5.21
CA LYS A 38 4.49 -4.03 4.08
C LYS A 38 3.07 -4.50 4.42
N THR A 39 2.89 -5.01 5.64
CA THR A 39 1.60 -5.46 6.14
C THR A 39 0.63 -4.30 6.34
N ASP A 40 1.11 -3.15 6.83
CA ASP A 40 0.31 -1.95 7.03
C ASP A 40 -0.28 -1.45 5.70
N CYS A 41 0.53 -1.40 4.63
CA CYS A 41 0.06 -0.93 3.32
C CYS A 41 -0.88 -1.93 2.65
N LYS A 42 -0.61 -3.23 2.82
CA LYS A 42 -1.56 -4.28 2.42
C LYS A 42 -2.90 -4.10 3.12
N ASN A 43 -2.90 -3.77 4.41
CA ASN A 43 -4.12 -3.57 5.19
C ASN A 43 -4.89 -2.32 4.72
N SER A 44 -4.20 -1.21 4.46
CA SER A 44 -4.80 -0.01 3.89
C SER A 44 -5.45 -0.27 2.52
N LEU A 45 -4.79 -1.00 1.62
CA LEU A 45 -5.39 -1.42 0.35
C LEU A 45 -6.63 -2.31 0.55
N LYS A 46 -6.59 -3.21 1.54
CA LYS A 46 -7.73 -4.07 1.87
C LYS A 46 -8.94 -3.24 2.34
N GLN A 47 -8.70 -2.24 3.19
CA GLN A 47 -9.73 -1.30 3.64
C GLN A 47 -10.31 -0.49 2.48
N ILE A 48 -9.48 -0.01 1.56
CA ILE A 48 -9.94 0.64 0.32
C ILE A 48 -10.87 -0.27 -0.48
N GLY A 49 -10.52 -1.55 -0.65
CA GLY A 49 -11.38 -2.54 -1.30
C GLY A 49 -12.74 -2.73 -0.61
N ILE A 50 -12.77 -2.69 0.72
CA ILE A 50 -14.01 -2.73 1.50
C ILE A 50 -14.86 -1.49 1.24
N TYR A 51 -14.27 -0.30 1.25
CA TYR A 51 -15.00 0.94 0.96
C TYR A 51 -15.57 0.96 -0.46
N PHE A 52 -14.86 0.40 -1.44
CA PHE A 52 -15.39 0.23 -2.79
C PHE A 52 -16.58 -0.73 -2.84
N ALA A 53 -16.53 -1.85 -2.13
CA ALA A 53 -17.64 -2.78 -2.04
C ALA A 53 -18.86 -2.15 -1.33
N MET A 54 -18.64 -1.34 -0.30
CA MET A 54 -19.70 -0.58 0.36
C MET A 54 -20.32 0.43 -0.61
N TYR A 55 -19.51 1.18 -1.36
CA TYR A 55 -20.00 2.12 -2.36
C TYR A 55 -20.86 1.43 -3.43
N SER A 56 -20.36 0.36 -4.05
CA SER A 56 -21.11 -0.35 -5.10
C SER A 56 -22.42 -0.95 -4.56
N SER A 57 -22.43 -1.42 -3.31
CA SER A 57 -23.64 -1.93 -2.67
C SER A 57 -24.70 -0.84 -2.45
N GLN A 58 -24.29 0.38 -2.14
CA GLN A 58 -25.20 1.48 -1.80
C GLN A 58 -25.71 2.22 -3.05
N TYR A 59 -24.83 2.46 -4.02
CA TYR A 59 -25.14 3.28 -5.20
C TYR A 59 -25.49 2.45 -6.44
N ARG A 60 -25.32 1.11 -6.39
CA ARG A 60 -25.52 0.19 -7.53
C ARG A 60 -24.77 0.58 -8.80
N GLU A 61 -23.74 1.41 -8.64
CA GLU A 61 -22.89 1.95 -9.67
C GLU A 61 -21.44 1.83 -9.22
N TYR A 62 -20.53 1.77 -10.19
CA TYR A 62 -19.12 1.78 -9.91
C TYR A 62 -18.58 3.20 -9.81
N PRO A 63 -17.46 3.40 -9.10
CA PRO A 63 -16.85 4.70 -8.99
C PRO A 63 -16.66 5.42 -10.33
N ALA A 64 -17.43 6.49 -10.55
CA ALA A 64 -17.23 7.37 -11.69
C ALA A 64 -16.04 8.30 -11.42
N VAL A 65 -15.20 8.52 -12.44
CA VAL A 65 -14.00 9.37 -12.33
C VAL A 65 -14.38 10.85 -12.32
N GLY A 66 -14.84 11.33 -11.17
CA GLY A 66 -15.15 12.75 -10.94
C GLY A 66 -14.07 13.50 -10.13
N ALA A 67 -12.96 12.84 -9.76
CA ALA A 67 -11.95 13.39 -8.86
C ALA A 67 -10.56 12.74 -9.06
N ALA A 68 -9.93 12.91 -10.23
CA ALA A 68 -8.56 12.49 -10.57
C ALA A 68 -8.20 10.98 -10.45
N THR A 69 -8.78 10.23 -9.52
CA THR A 69 -8.69 8.77 -9.31
C THR A 69 -9.99 8.26 -8.68
N TRP A 70 -10.21 6.94 -8.69
CA TRP A 70 -11.31 6.33 -7.94
C TRP A 70 -11.21 6.57 -6.42
N PHE A 71 -10.01 6.82 -5.88
CA PHE A 71 -9.82 7.16 -4.47
C PHE A 71 -10.47 8.50 -4.09
N GLY A 72 -10.38 9.50 -4.98
CA GLY A 72 -10.98 10.81 -4.75
C GLY A 72 -12.50 10.76 -4.60
N MET A 73 -13.14 9.69 -5.09
CA MET A 73 -14.58 9.49 -4.93
C MET A 73 -14.96 8.94 -3.54
N LEU A 74 -14.16 8.03 -2.95
CA LEU A 74 -14.41 7.53 -1.60
C LEU A 74 -14.46 8.64 -0.54
N TRP A 75 -13.74 9.74 -0.81
CA TRP A 75 -13.80 10.96 -0.03
C TRP A 75 -15.08 11.78 -0.26
N LYS A 76 -15.51 11.93 -1.53
CA LYS A 76 -16.71 12.71 -1.89
C LYS A 76 -18.00 12.08 -1.34
N THR A 77 -18.01 10.78 -1.07
CA THR A 77 -19.16 10.01 -0.56
C THR A 77 -19.13 9.80 0.95
N PRO A 78 -18.49 10.72 1.70
CA PRO A 78 -17.92 10.55 3.05
C PRO A 78 -17.57 9.14 3.57
N LEU A 79 -17.26 8.17 2.69
CA LEU A 79 -17.06 6.77 3.09
C LEU A 79 -15.69 6.55 3.74
N ALA A 80 -14.66 7.22 3.26
CA ALA A 80 -13.29 7.12 3.77
C ALA A 80 -12.75 8.51 4.12
N GLN A 81 -12.86 8.90 5.39
CA GLN A 81 -12.41 10.20 5.90
C GLN A 81 -11.00 10.19 6.50
N ASP A 82 -10.45 8.99 6.72
CA ASP A 82 -9.09 8.85 7.25
C ASP A 82 -8.08 9.06 6.12
N GLY A 83 -7.42 10.21 6.09
CA GLY A 83 -6.40 10.51 5.08
C GLY A 83 -5.21 9.54 5.11
N ASN A 84 -4.99 8.89 6.26
CA ASN A 84 -3.97 7.86 6.44
C ASN A 84 -4.28 6.56 5.69
N LEU A 85 -5.55 6.29 5.35
CA LEU A 85 -5.94 5.15 4.53
C LEU A 85 -5.26 5.16 3.16
N PHE A 86 -5.12 6.34 2.56
CA PHE A 86 -4.55 6.52 1.22
C PHE A 86 -3.03 6.67 1.22
N ARG A 87 -2.40 6.44 2.39
CA ARG A 87 -0.96 6.57 2.60
C ARG A 87 -0.41 5.23 3.07
N CYS A 88 0.68 4.82 2.43
CA CYS A 88 1.45 3.68 2.88
C CYS A 88 2.46 4.13 3.96
N ALA A 89 2.71 3.31 4.98
CA ALA A 89 3.70 3.60 6.02
C ALA A 89 5.13 3.52 5.44
N VAL A 90 5.66 4.65 4.97
CA VAL A 90 7.00 4.75 4.34
C VAL A 90 8.00 5.36 5.33
N VAL A 91 9.24 4.87 5.31
CA VAL A 91 10.36 5.54 6.00
C VAL A 91 10.74 6.79 5.21
N GLY A 92 10.54 7.98 5.79
CA GLY A 92 11.16 9.21 5.31
C GLY A 92 10.43 10.03 4.25
N LYS A 93 9.09 9.99 4.14
CA LYS A 93 8.37 11.00 3.32
C LYS A 93 7.50 11.97 4.13
N ALA A 94 7.85 13.24 3.97
CA ALA A 94 6.94 14.37 4.01
C ALA A 94 6.32 14.57 2.61
N GLY A 95 5.02 14.84 2.55
CA GLY A 95 4.27 15.04 1.31
C GLY A 95 2.77 14.75 1.49
N THR A 96 1.93 15.35 0.65
CA THR A 96 0.47 15.34 0.76
C THR A 96 -0.23 14.34 -0.18
N GLY A 97 0.49 13.63 -1.06
CA GLY A 97 -0.08 12.75 -2.10
C GLY A 97 -0.31 11.30 -1.69
N THR A 98 -1.06 10.55 -2.51
CA THR A 98 -1.33 9.11 -2.31
C THR A 98 -0.11 8.24 -2.57
N HIS A 99 0.05 7.14 -1.84
CA HIS A 99 1.13 6.17 -2.05
C HIS A 99 0.69 4.96 -2.89
N TYR A 100 -0.44 5.09 -3.58
CA TYR A 100 -1.05 4.05 -4.40
C TYR A 100 -1.34 4.58 -5.80
N LYS A 101 -1.11 3.74 -6.81
CA LYS A 101 -1.65 3.92 -8.16
C LYS A 101 -3.07 3.39 -8.18
N GLY A 102 -3.92 4.01 -9.00
CA GLY A 102 -5.30 3.60 -9.20
C GLY A 102 -5.71 3.78 -10.65
N ILE A 103 -6.89 3.28 -10.99
CA ILE A 103 -7.47 3.50 -12.32
C ILE A 103 -7.79 5.00 -12.50
N THR A 104 -7.32 5.56 -13.62
CA THR A 104 -7.54 6.95 -14.04
C THR A 104 -8.23 6.97 -15.39
N GLY A 105 -9.47 7.43 -15.46
CA GLY A 105 -10.21 7.56 -16.73
C GLY A 105 -10.82 6.26 -17.25
N ALA A 106 -11.35 6.31 -18.47
CA ALA A 106 -11.75 5.13 -19.23
C ALA A 106 -10.52 4.45 -19.82
N GLY A 107 -10.55 3.13 -19.99
CA GLY A 107 -9.42 2.39 -20.55
C GLY A 107 -9.76 0.94 -20.80
N SER A 108 -8.77 0.19 -21.31
CA SER A 108 -8.92 -1.23 -21.54
C SER A 108 -7.66 -2.01 -21.18
N TYR A 109 -7.83 -3.25 -20.69
CA TYR A 109 -6.75 -4.14 -20.29
C TYR A 109 -7.02 -5.54 -20.82
N THR A 110 -6.07 -6.12 -21.54
CA THR A 110 -6.19 -7.50 -22.06
C THR A 110 -5.06 -8.33 -21.45
N PRO A 111 -5.33 -9.14 -20.41
CA PRO A 111 -4.34 -10.07 -19.91
C PRO A 111 -4.03 -11.13 -20.95
N THR A 112 -2.83 -11.70 -20.87
CA THR A 112 -2.43 -12.82 -21.72
C THR A 112 -3.35 -14.02 -21.50
N GLY A 113 -4.02 -14.47 -22.56
CA GLY A 113 -4.93 -15.62 -22.52
C GLY A 113 -6.33 -15.33 -21.98
N MET A 114 -6.69 -14.06 -21.78
CA MET A 114 -8.02 -13.63 -21.35
C MET A 114 -8.62 -12.59 -22.32
N GLY A 115 -9.92 -12.29 -22.16
CA GLY A 115 -10.60 -11.26 -22.95
C GLY A 115 -10.14 -9.84 -22.63
N THR A 116 -10.37 -8.91 -23.55
CA THR A 116 -10.13 -7.48 -23.34
C THR A 116 -11.19 -6.91 -22.38
N TYR A 117 -10.73 -6.33 -21.29
CA TYR A 117 -11.55 -5.63 -20.31
C TYR A 117 -11.63 -4.16 -20.67
N THR A 118 -12.80 -3.55 -20.57
CA THR A 118 -13.00 -2.12 -20.78
C THR A 118 -13.69 -1.51 -19.58
N TRP A 119 -13.24 -0.33 -19.16
CA TRP A 119 -13.91 0.50 -18.18
C TRP A 119 -14.13 1.88 -18.76
N THR A 120 -15.27 2.45 -18.44
CA THR A 120 -15.68 3.76 -18.95
C THR A 120 -15.46 4.81 -17.88
N SER A 121 -15.54 6.09 -18.25
CA SER A 121 -15.51 7.20 -17.29
C SER A 121 -16.67 7.13 -16.29
N THR A 122 -17.73 6.41 -16.65
CA THR A 122 -18.95 6.15 -15.86
C THR A 122 -18.91 4.84 -15.06
N GLY A 123 -17.80 4.09 -15.08
CA GLY A 123 -17.61 2.92 -14.23
C GLY A 123 -17.14 1.66 -14.96
N LEU A 124 -16.96 0.59 -14.18
CA LEU A 124 -16.77 -0.78 -14.67
C LEU A 124 -18.08 -1.29 -15.28
N THR A 125 -18.00 -2.07 -16.34
CA THR A 125 -19.17 -2.85 -16.79
C THR A 125 -19.30 -4.08 -15.89
N ASP A 126 -20.51 -4.62 -15.71
CA ASP A 126 -20.79 -5.81 -14.88
C ASP A 126 -20.00 -7.08 -15.29
N SER A 127 -19.30 -7.01 -16.41
CA SER A 127 -18.41 -8.04 -16.96
C SER A 127 -16.96 -7.96 -16.45
N ALA A 128 -16.63 -7.05 -15.52
CA ALA A 128 -15.28 -6.94 -14.98
C ALA A 128 -14.93 -8.18 -14.13
N PRO A 129 -13.89 -8.96 -14.50
CA PRO A 129 -13.55 -10.16 -13.76
C PRO A 129 -13.00 -9.83 -12.38
N ALA A 130 -13.10 -10.83 -11.49
CA ALA A 130 -12.57 -10.77 -10.13
C ALA A 130 -11.09 -10.34 -10.05
N ASP A 131 -10.33 -10.63 -11.11
CA ASP A 131 -8.89 -10.46 -11.21
C ASP A 131 -8.46 -9.15 -11.88
N LEU A 132 -9.37 -8.19 -12.06
CA LEU A 132 -9.00 -6.86 -12.54
C LEU A 132 -8.23 -6.09 -11.46
N PRO A 133 -6.97 -5.68 -11.69
CA PRO A 133 -6.24 -4.79 -10.78
C PRO A 133 -6.89 -3.41 -10.77
N ILE A 134 -7.25 -2.90 -9.59
CA ILE A 134 -7.88 -1.58 -9.42
C ILE A 134 -6.99 -0.58 -8.69
N ALA A 135 -6.02 -1.08 -7.92
CA ALA A 135 -5.00 -0.27 -7.29
C ALA A 135 -3.73 -1.09 -7.02
N CYS A 136 -2.59 -0.42 -6.94
CA CYS A 136 -1.35 -1.04 -6.47
C CYS A 136 -0.54 -0.05 -5.65
N ASP A 137 0.36 -0.55 -4.81
CA ASP A 137 1.36 0.27 -4.15
C ASP A 137 2.16 1.06 -5.19
N ASP A 138 2.57 2.27 -4.86
CA ASP A 138 3.40 3.12 -5.72
C ASP A 138 4.72 3.50 -5.07
N ASP A 139 5.84 3.32 -5.77
CA ASP A 139 7.18 3.71 -5.35
C ASP A 139 7.47 5.22 -5.52
N GLN A 140 6.45 6.04 -5.84
CA GLN A 140 6.53 7.51 -5.93
C GLN A 140 7.87 8.05 -6.46
N ALA A 141 8.22 7.68 -7.70
CA ALA A 141 9.46 8.06 -8.37
C ALA A 141 10.75 7.54 -7.69
N GLY A 142 10.79 6.24 -7.38
CA GLY A 142 12.00 5.55 -6.92
C GLY A 142 12.30 5.68 -5.42
N ILE A 143 11.33 6.11 -4.60
CA ILE A 143 11.39 6.00 -3.14
C ILE A 143 10.53 4.81 -2.74
N PRO A 144 11.14 3.65 -2.48
CA PRO A 144 10.38 2.45 -2.32
C PRO A 144 9.58 2.49 -1.01
N ASN A 145 8.28 2.20 -1.09
CA ASN A 145 7.39 2.18 0.08
C ASN A 145 7.87 1.23 1.19
N HIS A 146 8.56 0.15 0.80
CA HIS A 146 9.07 -0.86 1.71
C HIS A 146 10.59 -1.06 1.64
N GLY A 147 11.27 -0.61 0.58
CA GLY A 147 12.70 -0.85 0.31
C GLY A 147 12.96 -1.11 -1.18
N ASN A 148 14.18 -0.84 -1.66
CA ASN A 148 14.50 -0.92 -3.09
C ASN A 148 14.32 -2.35 -3.63
N GLY A 149 13.54 -2.54 -4.69
CA GLY A 149 13.30 -3.85 -5.31
C GLY A 149 12.21 -4.71 -4.66
N ASP A 150 11.33 -4.13 -3.84
CA ASP A 150 10.32 -4.88 -3.10
C ASP A 150 9.08 -5.25 -3.92
N ASP A 151 8.46 -6.36 -3.53
CA ASP A 151 7.15 -6.79 -4.03
C ASP A 151 6.09 -5.70 -3.90
N ARG A 152 5.16 -5.67 -4.86
CA ARG A 152 4.04 -4.74 -4.91
C ARG A 152 2.78 -5.41 -4.37
N ASN A 153 2.06 -4.73 -3.47
CA ASN A 153 0.68 -5.12 -3.19
C ASN A 153 -0.22 -4.64 -4.33
N ILE A 154 -1.06 -5.52 -4.83
CA ILE A 154 -2.06 -5.24 -5.86
C ILE A 154 -3.44 -5.56 -5.28
N LEU A 155 -4.31 -4.56 -5.30
CA LEU A 155 -5.72 -4.66 -4.97
C LEU A 155 -6.50 -5.00 -6.25
N PHE A 156 -7.25 -6.08 -6.18
CA PHE A 156 -8.17 -6.51 -7.23
C PHE A 156 -9.59 -6.06 -6.93
N PHE A 157 -10.40 -6.04 -7.98
CA PHE A 157 -11.77 -5.54 -7.96
C PHE A 157 -12.67 -6.21 -6.90
N GLN A 158 -12.53 -7.51 -6.64
CA GLN A 158 -13.27 -8.20 -5.56
C GLN A 158 -12.71 -7.93 -4.14
N GLY A 159 -11.81 -6.96 -3.98
CA GLY A 159 -11.20 -6.64 -2.70
C GLY A 159 -10.11 -7.62 -2.27
N ARG A 160 -9.67 -8.54 -3.14
CA ARG A 160 -8.49 -9.39 -2.92
C ARG A 160 -7.23 -8.53 -3.00
N VAL A 161 -6.29 -8.73 -2.08
CA VAL A 161 -4.98 -8.05 -2.10
C VAL A 161 -3.87 -9.08 -2.06
N ASP A 162 -3.12 -9.16 -3.16
CA ASP A 162 -1.99 -10.07 -3.29
C ASP A 162 -0.68 -9.33 -3.51
N VAL A 163 0.39 -10.05 -3.22
CA VAL A 163 1.77 -9.55 -3.27
C VAL A 163 2.44 -10.17 -4.48
N PHE A 164 2.98 -9.34 -5.37
CA PHE A 164 3.68 -9.79 -6.56
C PHE A 164 5.10 -9.25 -6.60
N ALA A 165 6.04 -10.09 -7.02
CA ALA A 165 7.41 -9.67 -7.23
C ALA A 165 7.49 -8.54 -8.28
N MET A 166 8.36 -7.58 -8.03
CA MET A 166 8.61 -6.48 -8.96
C MET A 166 9.10 -7.03 -10.31
N GLY A 167 8.55 -6.55 -11.42
CA GLY A 167 8.88 -7.04 -12.75
C GLY A 167 8.20 -8.36 -13.15
N SER A 168 7.36 -8.93 -12.29
CA SER A 168 6.50 -10.05 -12.70
C SER A 168 5.51 -9.60 -13.80
N PRO A 169 5.06 -10.50 -14.70
CA PRO A 169 4.16 -10.11 -15.80
C PRO A 169 2.88 -9.42 -15.33
N ILE A 170 2.33 -9.86 -14.20
CA ILE A 170 1.13 -9.29 -13.59
C ILE A 170 1.40 -7.91 -12.96
N GLU A 171 2.56 -7.68 -12.37
CA GLU A 171 2.95 -6.38 -11.82
C GLU A 171 3.16 -5.36 -12.92
N LEU A 172 3.89 -5.73 -13.98
CA LEU A 172 4.08 -4.86 -15.15
C LEU A 172 2.74 -4.52 -15.82
N ALA A 173 1.86 -5.50 -15.93
CA ALA A 173 0.53 -5.30 -16.48
C ALA A 173 -0.33 -4.38 -15.60
N ALA A 174 -0.31 -4.58 -14.28
CA ALA A 174 -1.01 -3.69 -13.35
C ALA A 174 -0.42 -2.28 -13.36
N SER A 175 0.91 -2.14 -13.39
CA SER A 175 1.60 -0.84 -13.44
C SER A 175 1.40 -0.10 -14.77
N ALA A 176 1.13 -0.82 -15.88
CA ALA A 176 0.77 -0.23 -17.17
C ALA A 176 -0.72 0.14 -17.25
N LEU A 177 -1.57 -0.64 -16.60
CA LEU A 177 -3.02 -0.43 -16.46
C LEU A 177 -3.34 0.77 -15.57
N LEU A 178 -2.73 0.77 -14.38
CA LEU A 178 -2.95 1.77 -13.35
C LEU A 178 -2.12 3.00 -13.74
N GLY A 179 -2.76 4.17 -13.78
CA GLY A 179 -2.13 5.41 -14.23
C GLY A 179 -0.91 5.81 -13.40
N THR A 180 -0.27 6.94 -13.74
CA THR A 180 0.83 7.48 -12.93
C THR A 180 0.35 7.85 -11.52
N THR A 181 1.28 7.86 -10.55
CA THR A 181 1.14 8.53 -9.25
C THR A 181 0.26 9.76 -9.41
N SER A 182 -0.97 9.75 -8.94
CA SER A 182 -1.73 10.99 -8.84
C SER A 182 -1.18 11.76 -7.64
N SER A 183 0.01 12.35 -7.79
CA SER A 183 0.43 13.48 -6.97
C SER A 183 -0.56 14.65 -7.06
N GLY A 184 -1.52 14.60 -7.99
CA GLY A 184 -2.62 15.56 -8.14
C GLY A 184 -3.78 15.41 -7.15
N TRP A 185 -3.94 14.28 -6.45
CA TRP A 185 -4.90 14.18 -5.34
C TRP A 185 -4.14 14.13 -4.02
N ALA A 186 -4.22 15.23 -3.29
CA ALA A 186 -3.81 15.30 -1.90
C ALA A 186 -5.04 15.13 -1.01
N ALA A 187 -4.96 14.25 -0.01
CA ALA A 187 -5.94 14.28 1.06
C ALA A 187 -5.92 15.68 1.70
N PRO A 188 -7.07 16.32 1.96
CA PRO A 188 -7.10 17.65 2.58
C PRO A 188 -6.31 17.64 3.90
N ALA A 189 -5.43 18.62 4.09
CA ALA A 189 -4.66 18.75 5.32
C ALA A 189 -5.62 19.02 6.50
N GLY A 190 -5.51 18.24 7.59
CA GLY A 190 -6.14 18.56 8.87
C GLY A 190 -7.14 17.56 9.46
N ILE A 191 -7.35 16.39 8.85
CA ILE A 191 -8.21 15.34 9.42
C ILE A 191 -7.34 14.12 9.73
N LYS A 192 -7.29 13.75 11.01
CA LYS A 192 -6.47 12.67 11.56
C LYS A 192 -6.99 11.31 11.14
#